data_AF-A0A1I7URY1-F1
#
_entry.id   AF-A0A1I7URY1-F1
#
_cell.length_a   1.000
_cell.length_b   1.000
_cell.length_c   1.000
_cell.angle_alpha   90.00
_cell.angle_beta   90.00
_cell.angle_gamma   90.00
#
_symmetry.space_group_name_H-M   'P 1'
#
loop_
_entity.id
_entity.type
_entity.pdbx_description
1 polymer ?
#
loop_
_entity_poly.entity_id
_entity_poly.type
_entity_poly.pdbx_seq_one_letter_code
_entity_poly.pdbx_strand_id
1 'polypeptide(L)'
;MFFSTSSSSSASRMSITTEDIRNYKIALLNMKGTKVNATAMLLITDETIYRLTIDVATKAIAALKKVIRRGQCHYRPGSKTDRLVKDYQKVLREYQEMTVKMKMKMVPSKADFLIDCWLKKDAAQKAAEECRKRKAQRKAARKEREAKMDVAKPVLKVTFAEPIVEIPDDIRIRTEIIV
;
A
#
# COMPACT_ATOMS: atom_id res chain seq x y z
N MET A 1 9.79 34.36 15.39
CA MET A 1 9.88 33.74 14.04
C MET A 1 10.28 32.28 14.23
N PHE A 2 9.38 31.32 13.96
CA PHE A 2 9.70 29.89 14.04
C PHE A 2 9.81 29.34 12.61
N PHE A 3 10.99 28.88 12.23
CA PHE A 3 11.23 28.25 10.94
C PHE A 3 10.71 26.80 10.98
N SER A 4 9.62 26.55 10.26
CA SER A 4 9.10 25.20 10.03
C SER A 4 10.03 24.44 9.09
N THR A 5 10.85 23.55 9.65
CA THR A 5 11.55 22.51 8.87
C THR A 5 10.52 21.60 8.23
N SER A 6 10.28 21.81 6.94
CA SER A 6 9.44 20.97 6.11
C SER A 6 10.17 19.64 5.86
N SER A 7 9.97 18.66 6.74
CA SER A 7 10.32 17.27 6.45
C SER A 7 9.47 16.81 5.27
N SER A 8 10.02 16.89 4.05
CA SER A 8 9.42 16.32 2.85
C SER A 8 9.60 14.80 2.86
N SER A 9 8.96 14.14 3.83
CA SER A 9 8.63 12.73 3.68
C SER A 9 7.73 12.63 2.45
N SER A 10 8.27 12.10 1.36
CA SER A 10 7.52 11.69 0.17
C SER A 10 6.66 10.45 0.48
N ALA A 11 5.81 10.56 1.51
CA ALA A 11 4.71 9.64 1.70
C ALA A 11 3.83 9.74 0.45
N SER A 12 3.82 8.68 -0.37
CA SER A 12 3.00 8.59 -1.57
C SER A 12 1.58 9.05 -1.26
N ARG A 13 1.24 10.28 -1.71
CA ARG A 13 -0.06 10.89 -1.44
C ARG A 13 -1.07 10.25 -2.38
N MET A 14 -2.23 9.87 -1.86
CA MET A 14 -3.31 9.35 -2.69
C MET A 14 -3.94 10.52 -3.44
N SER A 15 -3.90 10.52 -4.76
CA SER A 15 -4.59 11.50 -5.60
C SER A 15 -5.81 10.87 -6.25
N ILE A 16 -6.93 11.62 -6.28
CA ILE A 16 -8.07 11.32 -7.14
C ILE A 16 -7.96 12.28 -8.31
N THR A 17 -7.80 11.75 -9.52
CA THR A 17 -7.69 12.54 -10.75
C THR A 17 -9.07 12.84 -11.35
N THR A 18 -9.12 13.77 -12.31
CA THR A 18 -10.33 14.00 -13.13
C THR A 18 -10.75 12.75 -13.89
N GLU A 19 -9.76 11.97 -14.36
CA GLU A 19 -9.99 10.72 -15.08
C GLU A 19 -10.63 9.66 -14.20
N ASP A 20 -10.18 9.54 -12.94
CA ASP A 20 -10.80 8.64 -11.96
C ASP A 20 -12.27 8.98 -11.74
N ILE A 21 -12.61 10.27 -11.66
CA ILE A 21 -14.00 10.71 -11.50
C ILE A 21 -14.84 10.37 -12.73
N ARG A 22 -14.31 10.53 -13.95
CA ARG A 22 -14.99 10.11 -15.18
C ARG A 22 -15.26 8.60 -15.14
N ASN A 23 -14.24 7.81 -14.83
CA ASN A 23 -14.34 6.35 -14.72
C ASN A 23 -15.34 5.93 -13.63
N TYR A 24 -15.38 6.62 -12.49
CA TYR A 24 -16.35 6.37 -11.43
C TYR A 24 -17.79 6.67 -11.86
N LYS A 25 -18.03 7.71 -12.66
CA LYS A 25 -19.37 8.00 -13.20
C LYS A 25 -19.84 6.91 -14.16
N ILE A 26 -18.95 6.42 -15.03
CA ILE A 26 -19.25 5.31 -15.94
C ILE A 26 -19.55 4.04 -15.13
N ALA A 27 -18.72 3.71 -14.15
CA ALA A 27 -18.93 2.58 -13.27
C ALA A 27 -20.26 2.67 -12.51
N LEU A 28 -20.64 3.85 -12.03
CA LEU A 28 -21.91 4.09 -11.36
C LEU A 28 -23.11 3.78 -12.25
N LEU A 29 -23.05 4.15 -13.54
CA LEU A 29 -24.09 3.86 -14.50
C LEU A 29 -24.19 2.34 -14.76
N ASN A 30 -23.05 1.67 -14.94
CA ASN A 30 -23.00 0.21 -15.11
C ASN A 30 -23.56 -0.55 -13.91
N MET A 31 -23.26 -0.11 -12.68
CA MET A 31 -23.81 -0.69 -11.45
C MET A 31 -25.33 -0.53 -11.36
N LYS A 32 -25.86 0.64 -11.76
CA LYS A 32 -27.31 0.84 -11.84
C LYS A 32 -27.95 -0.09 -12.87
N GLY A 33 -27.35 -0.22 -14.06
CA GLY A 33 -27.85 -1.14 -15.09
C GLY A 33 -27.87 -2.59 -14.61
N THR A 34 -26.82 -3.02 -13.91
CA THR A 34 -26.72 -4.37 -13.33
C THR A 34 -27.78 -4.59 -12.24
N LYS A 35 -28.03 -3.58 -11.39
CA LYS A 35 -29.11 -3.65 -10.39
C LYS A 35 -30.48 -3.81 -11.05
N VAL A 36 -30.77 -3.03 -12.09
CA VAL A 36 -32.05 -3.13 -12.81
C VAL A 36 -32.21 -4.51 -13.45
N ASN A 37 -31.16 -5.03 -14.10
CA ASN A 37 -31.18 -6.36 -14.67
C ASN A 37 -31.40 -7.46 -13.61
N ALA A 38 -30.68 -7.40 -12.49
CA ALA A 38 -30.88 -8.32 -11.37
C ALA A 38 -32.30 -8.25 -10.81
N THR A 39 -32.89 -7.05 -10.74
CA THR A 39 -34.28 -6.86 -10.29
C THR A 39 -35.27 -7.51 -11.26
N ALA A 40 -35.07 -7.34 -12.56
CA ALA A 40 -35.91 -7.98 -13.58
C ALA A 40 -35.82 -9.52 -13.49
N MET A 41 -34.61 -10.06 -13.37
CA MET A 41 -34.42 -11.51 -13.25
C MET A 41 -34.99 -12.07 -11.95
N LEU A 42 -34.91 -11.32 -10.85
CA LEU A 42 -35.52 -11.71 -9.58
C LEU A 42 -37.03 -11.86 -9.73
N LEU A 43 -37.71 -10.95 -10.43
CA LEU A 43 -39.15 -11.03 -10.64
C LEU A 43 -39.56 -12.26 -11.47
N ILE A 44 -38.68 -12.72 -12.37
CA ILE A 44 -38.95 -13.86 -13.24
C ILE A 44 -38.66 -15.20 -12.55
N THR A 45 -37.56 -15.27 -11.80
CA THR A 45 -37.00 -16.55 -11.32
C THR A 45 -37.09 -16.75 -9.81
N ASP A 46 -37.29 -15.66 -9.05
CA ASP A 46 -37.24 -15.59 -7.60
C ASP A 46 -35.98 -16.22 -6.95
N GLU A 47 -34.86 -16.28 -7.68
CA GLU A 47 -33.63 -16.85 -7.13
C GLU A 47 -32.91 -15.89 -6.17
N THR A 48 -32.35 -16.45 -5.11
CA THR A 48 -31.61 -15.71 -4.07
C THR A 48 -30.37 -15.01 -4.60
N ILE A 49 -29.76 -15.53 -5.67
CA ILE A 49 -28.57 -14.94 -6.30
C ILE A 49 -28.85 -13.52 -6.81
N TYR A 50 -30.06 -13.26 -7.33
CA TYR A 50 -30.46 -11.95 -7.80
C TYR A 50 -30.76 -11.01 -6.63
N ARG A 51 -31.41 -11.50 -5.56
CA ARG A 51 -31.59 -10.72 -4.31
C ARG A 51 -30.26 -10.23 -3.75
N LEU A 52 -29.31 -11.15 -3.58
CA LEU A 52 -27.96 -10.81 -3.08
C LEU A 52 -27.23 -9.83 -4.01
N THR A 53 -27.39 -9.98 -5.33
CA THR A 53 -26.78 -9.06 -6.30
C THR A 53 -27.36 -7.65 -6.18
N ILE A 54 -28.66 -7.50 -5.95
CA ILE A 54 -29.32 -6.20 -5.75
C ILE A 54 -28.80 -5.52 -4.48
N ASP A 55 -28.63 -6.28 -3.39
CA ASP A 55 -28.13 -5.75 -2.10
C ASP A 55 -26.69 -5.26 -2.23
N VAL A 56 -25.82 -6.08 -2.82
CA VAL A 56 -24.41 -5.74 -3.03
C VAL A 56 -24.28 -4.57 -4.01
N ALA A 57 -25.05 -4.55 -5.10
CA ALA A 57 -25.07 -3.42 -6.04
C ALA A 57 -25.53 -2.13 -5.36
N THR A 58 -26.54 -2.19 -4.48
CA THR A 58 -27.02 -1.02 -3.75
C THR A 58 -25.96 -0.47 -2.80
N LYS A 59 -25.24 -1.34 -2.07
CA LYS A 59 -24.11 -0.96 -1.23
C LYS A 59 -22.97 -0.34 -2.05
N ALA A 60 -22.61 -0.95 -3.18
CA ALA A 60 -21.56 -0.47 -4.07
C ALA A 60 -21.88 0.92 -4.66
N ILE A 61 -23.13 1.12 -5.13
CA ILE A 61 -23.62 2.41 -5.64
C ILE A 61 -23.52 3.50 -4.56
N ALA A 62 -23.92 3.19 -3.32
CA ALA A 62 -23.86 4.14 -2.22
C ALA A 62 -22.41 4.51 -1.87
N ALA A 63 -21.51 3.53 -1.81
CA ALA A 63 -20.09 3.76 -1.56
C ALA A 63 -19.44 4.60 -2.67
N LEU A 64 -19.70 4.26 -3.94
CA LEU A 64 -19.15 4.98 -5.09
C LEU A 64 -19.64 6.43 -5.16
N LYS A 65 -20.92 6.69 -4.88
CA LYS A 65 -21.45 8.05 -4.77
C LYS A 65 -20.71 8.87 -3.70
N LYS A 66 -20.36 8.26 -2.56
CA LYS A 66 -19.58 8.95 -1.51
C LYS A 66 -18.17 9.31 -1.99
N VAL A 67 -17.52 8.44 -2.76
CA VAL A 67 -16.20 8.71 -3.36
C VAL A 67 -16.28 9.85 -4.37
N ILE A 68 -17.26 9.82 -5.29
CA ILE A 68 -17.45 10.87 -6.30
C ILE A 68 -17.70 12.24 -5.65
N ARG A 69 -18.50 12.29 -4.57
CA ARG A 69 -18.79 13.55 -3.84
C ARG A 69 -17.56 14.21 -3.23
N ARG A 70 -16.46 13.47 -2.98
CA ARG A 70 -15.23 14.07 -2.46
C ARG A 70 -14.52 14.91 -3.51
N GLY A 71 -14.64 14.55 -4.77
CA GLY A 71 -14.03 15.28 -5.87
C GLY A 71 -12.51 15.12 -5.96
N GLN A 72 -11.94 15.83 -6.93
CA GLN A 72 -10.53 15.76 -7.30
C GLN A 72 -9.70 16.45 -6.23
N CYS A 73 -8.76 15.72 -5.62
CA CYS A 73 -7.80 16.31 -4.70
C CYS A 73 -6.63 15.34 -4.42
N HIS A 74 -5.59 15.89 -3.81
CA HIS A 74 -4.52 15.12 -3.19
C HIS A 74 -4.85 14.94 -1.71
N TYR A 75 -5.08 13.69 -1.31
CA TYR A 75 -5.43 13.34 0.06
C TYR A 75 -4.21 12.78 0.80
N ARG A 76 -4.10 13.13 2.08
CA ARG A 76 -3.10 12.51 2.96
C ARG A 76 -3.43 11.03 3.16
N PRO A 77 -2.43 10.13 3.16
CA PRO A 77 -2.65 8.73 3.50
C PRO A 77 -3.22 8.62 4.92
N GLY A 78 -4.18 7.72 5.15
CA GLY A 78 -4.88 7.58 6.43
C GLY A 78 -5.99 8.59 6.68
N SER A 79 -6.19 9.57 5.79
CA SER A 79 -7.31 10.51 5.86
C SER A 79 -8.67 9.81 5.73
N LYS A 80 -9.74 10.52 6.11
CA LYS A 80 -11.12 10.03 5.95
C LYS A 80 -11.42 9.62 4.50
N THR A 81 -10.84 10.31 3.51
CA THR A 81 -11.02 9.97 2.10
C THR A 81 -10.26 8.71 1.71
N ASP A 82 -9.04 8.50 2.20
CA ASP A 82 -8.30 7.25 1.98
C ASP A 82 -9.06 6.03 2.53
N ARG A 83 -9.65 6.16 3.72
CA ARG A 83 -10.54 5.12 4.28
C ARG A 83 -11.76 4.87 3.39
N LEU A 84 -12.43 5.93 2.93
CA LEU A 84 -13.59 5.81 2.03
C LEU A 84 -13.24 5.10 0.71
N VAL A 85 -12.07 5.39 0.12
CA VAL A 85 -11.61 4.74 -1.11
C VAL A 85 -11.32 3.26 -0.86
N LYS A 86 -10.67 2.92 0.26
CA LYS A 86 -10.42 1.52 0.66
C LYS A 86 -11.71 0.74 0.92
N ASP A 87 -12.67 1.35 1.60
CA ASP A 87 -13.99 0.76 1.85
C ASP A 87 -14.72 0.51 0.53
N TYR A 88 -14.70 1.49 -0.38
CA TYR A 88 -15.25 1.32 -1.73
C TYR A 88 -14.56 0.17 -2.49
N GLN A 89 -13.23 0.08 -2.45
CA GLN A 89 -12.50 -1.02 -3.10
C GLN A 89 -12.89 -2.39 -2.54
N LYS A 90 -13.15 -2.50 -1.24
CA LYS A 90 -13.65 -3.75 -0.64
C LYS A 90 -15.01 -4.13 -1.22
N VAL A 91 -15.97 -3.19 -1.19
CA VAL A 91 -17.33 -3.43 -1.71
C VAL A 91 -17.33 -3.65 -3.23
N LEU A 92 -16.42 -3.00 -3.97
CA LEU A 92 -16.28 -3.20 -5.40
C LEU A 92 -15.86 -4.63 -5.76
N ARG A 93 -14.98 -5.25 -4.96
CA ARG A 93 -14.59 -6.65 -5.16
C ARG A 93 -15.76 -7.61 -4.95
N GLU A 94 -16.51 -7.41 -3.86
CA GLU A 94 -17.74 -8.17 -3.58
C GLU A 94 -18.75 -8.02 -4.72
N TYR A 95 -18.93 -6.79 -5.24
CA TYR A 95 -19.80 -6.51 -6.38
C TYR A 95 -19.35 -7.21 -7.67
N GLN A 96 -18.05 -7.19 -7.97
CA GLN A 96 -17.49 -7.86 -9.15
C GLN A 96 -17.71 -9.37 -9.09
N GLU A 97 -17.51 -9.98 -7.93
CA GLU A 97 -17.74 -11.40 -7.71
C GLU A 97 -19.22 -11.76 -7.92
N MET A 98 -20.15 -11.01 -7.31
CA MET A 98 -21.58 -11.23 -7.51
C MET A 98 -22.02 -11.03 -8.96
N THR A 99 -21.44 -10.05 -9.66
CA THR A 99 -21.74 -9.81 -11.08
C THR A 99 -21.32 -11.00 -11.94
N VAL A 100 -20.17 -11.62 -11.66
CA VAL A 100 -19.73 -12.83 -12.39
C VAL A 100 -20.68 -13.99 -12.11
N LYS A 101 -21.02 -14.24 -10.84
CA LYS A 101 -21.96 -15.29 -10.44
C LYS A 101 -23.33 -15.13 -11.12
N MET A 102 -23.86 -13.90 -11.13
CA MET A 102 -25.11 -13.58 -11.82
C MET A 102 -25.01 -13.84 -13.34
N LYS A 103 -23.90 -13.47 -13.98
CA LYS A 103 -23.70 -13.69 -15.42
C LYS A 103 -23.60 -15.17 -15.78
N MET A 104 -22.94 -15.98 -14.95
CA MET A 104 -22.86 -17.43 -15.15
C MET A 104 -24.25 -18.08 -15.10
N LYS A 105 -25.13 -17.57 -14.22
CA LYS A 105 -26.52 -18.03 -14.16
C LYS A 105 -27.37 -17.57 -15.34
N MET A 106 -27.24 -16.30 -15.74
CA MET A 106 -28.00 -15.78 -16.88
C MET A 106 -27.57 -16.37 -18.23
N VAL A 107 -26.31 -16.76 -18.40
CA VAL A 107 -25.80 -17.32 -19.66
C VAL A 107 -25.00 -18.60 -19.40
N PRO A 108 -25.68 -19.73 -19.16
CA PRO A 108 -25.01 -21.01 -18.86
C PRO A 108 -24.09 -21.47 -19.98
N SER A 109 -24.45 -21.20 -21.25
CA SER A 109 -23.63 -21.55 -22.43
C SER A 109 -22.28 -20.85 -22.49
N LYS A 110 -22.10 -19.74 -21.75
CA LYS A 110 -20.82 -19.03 -21.64
C LYS A 110 -20.21 -19.18 -20.25
N ALA A 111 -20.79 -20.01 -19.38
CA ALA A 111 -20.31 -20.19 -18.02
C ALA A 111 -18.88 -20.72 -18.01
N ASP A 112 -18.56 -21.73 -18.85
CA ASP A 112 -17.22 -22.32 -18.92
C ASP A 112 -16.14 -21.29 -19.25
N PHE A 113 -16.40 -20.41 -20.23
CA PHE A 113 -15.49 -19.30 -20.54
C PHE A 113 -15.32 -18.33 -19.37
N LEU A 114 -16.40 -18.01 -18.65
CA LEU A 114 -16.36 -17.15 -17.47
C LEU A 114 -15.62 -17.80 -16.30
N ILE A 115 -15.75 -19.13 -16.12
CA ILE A 115 -15.00 -19.93 -15.14
C ILE A 115 -13.51 -19.84 -15.47
N ASP A 116 -13.11 -20.10 -16.71
CA ASP A 116 -11.72 -20.05 -17.13
C ASP A 116 -11.09 -18.67 -16.91
N CYS A 117 -11.80 -17.60 -17.28
CA CYS A 117 -11.35 -16.24 -17.01
C CYS A 117 -11.18 -15.97 -15.51
N TRP A 118 -12.09 -16.49 -14.68
CA TRP A 118 -12.03 -16.32 -13.23
C TRP A 118 -10.85 -17.09 -12.63
N LEU A 119 -10.64 -18.35 -13.03
CA LEU A 119 -9.51 -19.17 -12.58
C LEU A 119 -8.15 -18.59 -12.98
N LYS A 120 -8.02 -18.08 -14.21
CA LYS A 120 -6.80 -17.40 -14.66
C LYS A 120 -6.49 -16.17 -13.80
N LYS A 121 -7.52 -15.39 -13.44
CA LYS A 121 -7.36 -14.22 -12.58
C LYS A 121 -6.95 -14.61 -11.15
N ASP A 122 -7.53 -15.67 -10.59
CA ASP A 122 -7.16 -16.18 -9.26
C ASP A 122 -5.71 -16.70 -9.23
N ALA A 123 -5.31 -17.46 -10.24
CA ALA A 123 -3.94 -17.97 -10.39
C ALA A 123 -2.92 -16.83 -10.48
N ALA A 124 -3.21 -15.81 -11.30
CA ALA A 124 -2.35 -14.63 -11.43
C ALA A 124 -2.24 -13.86 -10.11
N GLN A 125 -3.34 -13.74 -9.36
CA GLN A 125 -3.34 -13.07 -8.07
C GLN A 125 -2.52 -13.84 -7.01
N LYS A 126 -2.68 -15.17 -6.93
CA LYS A 126 -1.87 -16.03 -6.06
C LYS A 126 -0.38 -15.93 -6.39
N ALA A 127 -0.01 -16.00 -7.67
CA ALA A 127 1.38 -15.85 -8.09
C ALA A 127 1.96 -14.47 -7.70
N ALA A 128 1.17 -13.40 -7.85
CA ALA A 128 1.57 -12.06 -7.43
C ALA A 128 1.74 -11.95 -5.90
N GLU A 129 0.86 -12.58 -5.12
CA GLU A 129 0.94 -12.62 -3.66
C GLU A 129 2.15 -13.41 -3.17
N GLU A 130 2.46 -14.55 -3.77
CA GLU A 130 3.67 -15.33 -3.46
C GLU A 130 4.95 -14.54 -3.78
N CYS A 131 4.99 -13.87 -4.93
CA CYS A 131 6.12 -13.01 -5.30
C CYS A 131 6.29 -11.86 -4.29
N ARG A 132 5.20 -11.24 -3.85
CA ARG A 132 5.23 -10.20 -2.79
C ARG A 132 5.71 -10.75 -1.46
N LYS A 133 5.24 -11.93 -1.04
CA LYS A 133 5.68 -12.61 0.19
C LYS A 133 7.18 -12.93 0.15
N ARG A 134 7.67 -13.49 -0.96
CA ARG A 134 9.12 -13.77 -1.14
C ARG A 134 9.95 -12.49 -1.07
N LYS A 135 9.51 -11.39 -1.70
CA LYS A 135 10.19 -10.08 -1.60
C LYS A 135 10.17 -9.52 -0.17
N ALA A 136 9.06 -9.66 0.54
CA ALA A 136 8.95 -9.22 1.94
C ALA A 136 9.89 -10.01 2.86
N GLN A 137 9.94 -11.34 2.71
CA GLN A 137 10.86 -12.21 3.45
C GLN A 137 12.33 -11.85 3.19
N ARG A 138 12.72 -11.60 1.93
CA ARG A 138 14.08 -11.15 1.59
C ARG A 138 14.43 -9.80 2.24
N LYS A 139 13.49 -8.86 2.26
CA LYS A 139 13.69 -7.56 2.93
C LYS A 139 13.78 -7.70 4.46
N ALA A 140 12.96 -8.56 5.07
CA ALA A 140 13.01 -8.84 6.50
C ALA A 140 14.33 -9.50 6.90
N ALA A 141 14.78 -10.52 6.16
CA ALA A 141 16.05 -11.21 6.39
C ALA A 141 17.26 -10.27 6.22
N ARG A 142 17.21 -9.34 5.25
CA ARG A 142 18.25 -8.31 5.09
C ARG A 142 18.30 -7.36 6.28
N LYS A 143 17.15 -6.85 6.73
CA LYS A 143 17.08 -5.98 7.92
C LYS A 143 17.58 -6.68 9.18
N GLU A 144 17.29 -7.98 9.33
CA GLU A 144 17.76 -8.77 10.46
C GLU A 144 19.29 -8.98 10.43
N ARG A 145 19.88 -9.18 9.24
CA ARG A 145 21.33 -9.25 9.07
C ARG A 145 22.02 -7.91 9.35
N GLU A 146 21.46 -6.80 8.87
CA GLU A 146 21.96 -5.45 9.14
C GLU A 146 21.92 -5.15 10.65
N ALA A 147 20.81 -5.47 11.34
CA ALA A 147 20.70 -5.33 12.79
C ALA A 147 21.71 -6.19 13.57
N LYS A 148 22.02 -7.40 13.09
CA LYS A 148 23.05 -8.27 13.69
C LYS A 148 24.47 -7.75 13.47
N MET A 149 24.75 -7.07 12.34
CA MET A 149 26.06 -6.45 12.10
C MET A 149 26.27 -5.17 12.91
N ASP A 150 25.22 -4.40 13.19
CA ASP A 150 25.31 -3.19 14.02
C ASP A 150 25.60 -3.51 15.51
N VAL A 151 25.19 -4.68 16.00
CA VAL A 151 25.51 -5.16 17.36
C VAL A 151 26.94 -5.70 17.48
N ALA A 152 27.55 -6.11 16.36
CA ALA A 152 28.84 -6.79 16.33
C ALA A 152 30.06 -5.86 16.12
N LYS A 153 29.93 -4.53 16.27
CA LYS A 153 31.10 -3.62 16.30
C LYS A 153 31.71 -3.62 17.71
N PRO A 154 32.83 -4.33 17.98
CA PRO A 154 33.57 -4.12 19.21
C PRO A 154 34.15 -2.70 19.18
N VAL A 155 33.80 -1.90 20.19
CA VAL A 155 34.45 -0.61 20.45
C VAL A 155 35.88 -0.90 20.88
N LEU A 156 36.82 -0.87 19.93
CA LEU A 156 38.24 -0.80 20.23
C LEU A 156 38.52 0.56 20.89
N LYS A 157 38.46 0.61 22.22
CA LYS A 157 39.00 1.73 23.00
C LYS A 157 40.52 1.65 22.91
N VAL A 158 41.11 2.39 21.97
CA VAL A 158 42.54 2.68 21.98
C VAL A 158 42.77 3.70 23.09
N THR A 159 43.27 3.25 24.24
CA THR A 159 43.75 4.13 25.31
C THR A 159 45.10 4.70 24.87
N PHE A 160 45.14 5.99 24.55
CA PHE A 160 46.37 6.75 24.37
C PHE A 160 47.04 6.91 25.75
N ALA A 161 48.20 6.30 25.94
CA ALA A 161 49.07 6.58 27.09
C ALA A 161 49.90 7.83 26.77
N GLU A 162 49.89 8.82 27.66
CA GLU A 162 50.74 10.01 27.57
C GLU A 162 52.22 9.63 27.78
N PRO A 163 53.16 10.17 27.00
CA PRO A 163 54.58 9.95 27.23
C PRO A 163 55.08 10.87 28.36
N ILE A 164 55.61 10.24 29.42
CA ILE A 164 56.35 10.91 30.50
C ILE A 164 57.68 11.41 29.90
N VAL A 165 57.91 12.71 29.96
CA VAL A 165 59.20 13.34 29.63
C VAL A 165 60.04 13.36 30.91
N GLU A 166 60.98 12.44 31.03
CA GLU A 166 62.05 12.52 32.03
C GLU A 166 63.18 13.38 31.45
N ILE A 167 63.44 14.51 32.09
CA ILE A 167 64.60 15.39 31.81
C ILE A 167 65.73 14.92 32.74
N PRO A 168 66.88 14.45 32.22
CA PRO A 168 68.05 14.21 33.03
C PRO A 168 68.79 15.53 33.34
N ASP A 169 68.94 15.81 34.64
CA ASP A 169 69.83 16.83 35.19
C ASP A 169 71.29 16.42 34.95
N ASP A 170 71.97 17.02 33.96
CA ASP A 170 73.43 17.21 33.97
C ASP A 170 73.93 17.90 32.68
N ILE A 171 73.93 19.24 32.63
CA ILE A 171 74.86 19.98 31.76
C ILE A 171 75.38 21.22 32.51
N ARG A 172 76.58 21.07 33.09
CA ARG A 172 77.47 22.15 33.54
C ARG A 172 77.85 23.02 32.33
N ILE A 173 77.38 24.26 32.29
CA ILE A 173 77.88 25.28 31.36
C ILE A 173 79.08 25.97 32.01
N ARG A 174 80.30 25.69 31.53
CA ARG A 174 81.49 26.50 31.78
C ARG A 174 81.47 27.71 30.86
N THR A 175 81.41 28.89 31.44
CA THR A 175 81.68 30.18 30.78
C THR A 175 83.18 30.42 30.78
N GLU A 176 83.81 30.43 29.60
CA GLU A 176 85.13 31.03 29.42
C GLU A 176 84.96 32.45 28.87
N ILE A 177 85.50 33.40 29.62
CA ILE A 177 85.68 34.81 29.28
C ILE A 177 86.98 34.90 28.48
N ILE A 178 86.94 35.47 27.28
CA ILE A 178 88.14 35.91 26.57
C ILE A 178 88.08 37.45 26.51
N VAL A 179 89.15 38.06 27.02
CA VAL A 179 89.47 39.49 27.02
C VAL A 179 90.02 39.92 25.67
#